data_AF-A0A6J8A3H9-F1
#
_entry.id   AF-A0A6J8A3H9-F1
#
_cell.length_a   1.000
_cell.length_b   1.000
_cell.length_c   1.000
_cell.angle_alpha   90.00
_cell.angle_beta   90.00
_cell.angle_gamma   90.00
#
_symmetry.space_group_name_H-M   'P 1'
#
loop_
_entity.id
_entity.type
_entity.pdbx_description
1 polymer ?
#
loop_
_entity_poly.entity_id
_entity_poly.type
_entity_poly.pdbx_seq_one_letter_code
_entity_poly.pdbx_strand_id
1 'polypeptide(L)'
;MVTQETAANLLMMEDRFQNQITHLKIHLEEQIFSSVSNLREQIFNLREEFNKQKVKSDLIQSEKSEIIVPEAEIIKKHAVQEPKPLQNTTCIPSNSETSSYQNHNNSQNTRGIQSHPSYYAGVTQKHKVNMKPQPYDGTDDIEEYLSQFQILAEVNGWDYNTMSLCLASSLKGGARAILNELNEFKRFGSVHRSEIFRAQLQTRARKDNESVSALSQDIKKMTRCAYPGAPSSVTDILALDQFIDALHDPEMRLRIRESRPKKINEAEILAIRFDTFNQADRIMYHSLTNAVAGMSVESKYKCFRCGEKGHVRKTCPNRK
;
A
#
# COMPACT_ATOMS: atom_id res chain seq x y z
N MET A 1 -80.66 -23.59 27.96
CA MET A 1 -80.54 -22.27 27.32
C MET A 1 -79.19 -21.61 27.60
N VAL A 2 -78.66 -21.65 28.83
CA VAL A 2 -77.36 -21.03 29.20
C VAL A 2 -76.15 -21.51 28.38
N THR A 3 -76.14 -22.77 27.91
CA THR A 3 -75.00 -23.36 27.17
C THR A 3 -74.87 -22.91 25.72
N GLN A 4 -75.95 -22.43 25.12
CA GLN A 4 -75.97 -22.01 23.71
C GLN A 4 -75.50 -20.57 23.54
N GLU A 5 -75.82 -19.74 24.54
CA GLU A 5 -75.42 -18.34 24.65
C GLU A 5 -73.92 -18.21 24.96
N THR A 6 -73.37 -19.09 25.80
CA THR A 6 -71.93 -19.14 26.08
C THR A 6 -71.12 -19.61 24.88
N ALA A 7 -71.61 -20.58 24.11
CA ALA A 7 -70.96 -21.04 22.88
C ALA A 7 -70.94 -19.95 21.78
N ALA A 8 -72.04 -19.19 21.63
CA ALA A 8 -72.10 -18.07 20.71
C ALA A 8 -71.13 -16.94 21.10
N ASN A 9 -71.02 -16.63 22.39
CA ASN A 9 -70.07 -15.63 22.90
C ASN A 9 -68.61 -16.04 22.68
N LEU A 10 -68.27 -17.32 22.85
CA LEU A 10 -66.93 -17.85 22.56
C LEU A 10 -66.57 -17.76 21.07
N LEU A 11 -67.49 -18.13 20.18
CA LEU A 11 -67.29 -18.01 18.73
C LEU A 11 -67.09 -16.55 18.28
N MET A 12 -67.89 -15.63 18.84
CA MET A 12 -67.73 -14.20 18.55
C MET A 12 -66.41 -13.63 19.10
N MET A 13 -65.91 -14.17 20.21
CA MET A 13 -64.63 -13.77 20.79
C MET A 13 -63.44 -14.31 19.97
N GLU A 14 -63.53 -15.56 19.52
CA GLU A 14 -62.56 -16.17 18.60
C GLU A 14 -62.47 -15.37 17.29
N ASP A 15 -63.61 -15.02 16.70
CA ASP A 15 -63.67 -14.26 15.45
C ASP A 15 -63.09 -12.83 15.61
N ARG A 16 -63.33 -12.18 16.75
CA ARG A 16 -62.67 -10.89 17.09
C ARG A 16 -61.16 -11.04 17.22
N PHE A 17 -60.69 -12.11 17.84
CA PHE A 17 -59.26 -12.37 18.01
C PHE A 17 -58.58 -12.65 16.67
N GLN A 18 -59.19 -13.44 15.80
CA GLN A 18 -58.69 -13.69 14.44
C GLN A 18 -58.71 -12.41 13.58
N ASN A 19 -59.73 -11.56 13.73
CA ASN A 19 -59.77 -10.25 13.09
C ASN A 19 -58.66 -9.30 13.58
N GLN A 20 -58.31 -9.34 14.87
CA GLN A 20 -57.17 -8.58 15.39
C GLN A 20 -55.82 -9.10 14.87
N ILE A 21 -55.65 -10.43 14.81
CA ILE A 21 -54.43 -11.05 14.25
C ILE A 21 -54.25 -10.68 12.79
N THR A 22 -55.31 -10.77 11.99
CA THR A 22 -55.27 -10.42 10.56
C THR A 22 -54.93 -8.95 10.35
N HIS A 23 -55.53 -8.04 11.12
CA HIS A 23 -55.20 -6.62 11.06
C HIS A 23 -53.73 -6.34 11.42
N LEU A 24 -53.22 -6.95 12.50
CA LEU A 24 -51.81 -6.83 12.89
C LEU A 24 -50.87 -7.36 11.80
N LYS A 25 -51.23 -8.49 11.17
CA LYS A 25 -50.45 -9.09 10.09
C LYS A 25 -50.36 -8.16 8.87
N ILE A 26 -51.49 -7.60 8.44
CA ILE A 26 -51.54 -6.64 7.31
C ILE A 26 -50.67 -5.41 7.61
N HIS A 27 -50.82 -4.82 8.80
CA HIS A 27 -50.03 -3.66 9.21
C HIS A 27 -48.51 -3.94 9.23
N LEU A 28 -48.11 -5.12 9.73
CA LEU A 28 -46.71 -5.55 9.71
C LEU A 28 -46.20 -5.75 8.28
N GLU A 29 -46.99 -6.38 7.40
CA GLU A 29 -46.64 -6.57 5.98
C GLU A 29 -46.47 -5.23 5.26
N GLU A 30 -47.35 -4.25 5.50
CA GLU A 30 -47.24 -2.89 4.96
C GLU A 30 -45.99 -2.16 5.46
N GLN A 31 -45.67 -2.26 6.75
CA GLN A 31 -44.46 -1.66 7.32
C GLN A 31 -43.18 -2.28 6.74
N ILE A 32 -43.14 -3.61 6.60
CA ILE A 32 -42.03 -4.32 5.98
C ILE A 32 -41.90 -3.90 4.52
N PHE A 33 -42.99 -3.86 3.77
CA PHE A 33 -43.00 -3.49 2.35
C PHE A 33 -42.49 -2.05 2.13
N SER A 34 -42.96 -1.11 2.94
CA SER A 34 -42.49 0.29 2.95
C SER A 34 -40.98 0.37 3.22
N SER A 35 -40.51 -0.33 4.25
CA SER A 35 -39.10 -0.33 4.66
C SER A 35 -38.19 -0.95 3.57
N VAL A 36 -38.60 -2.07 2.98
CA VAL A 36 -37.86 -2.73 1.89
C VAL A 36 -37.83 -1.85 0.64
N SER A 37 -38.94 -1.19 0.31
CA SER A 37 -39.01 -0.28 -0.83
C SER A 37 -38.07 0.91 -0.67
N ASN A 38 -38.05 1.52 0.53
CA ASN A 38 -37.13 2.62 0.84
C ASN A 38 -35.67 2.17 0.75
N LEU A 39 -35.31 1.02 1.31
CA LEU A 39 -33.96 0.47 1.23
C LEU A 39 -33.55 0.16 -0.22
N ARG A 40 -34.45 -0.36 -1.06
CA ARG A 40 -34.18 -0.58 -2.48
C ARG A 40 -33.87 0.72 -3.20
N GLU A 41 -34.61 1.79 -2.92
CA GLU A 41 -34.36 3.10 -3.50
C GLU A 41 -33.02 3.70 -3.04
N GLN A 42 -32.68 3.56 -1.75
CA GLN A 42 -31.37 3.96 -1.24
C GLN A 42 -30.21 3.21 -1.93
N ILE A 43 -30.34 1.88 -2.08
CA ILE A 43 -29.33 1.06 -2.78
C ILE A 43 -29.20 1.47 -4.24
N PHE A 44 -30.31 1.77 -4.91
CA PHE A 44 -30.29 2.25 -6.29
C PHE A 44 -29.54 3.58 -6.42
N ASN A 45 -29.85 4.55 -5.55
CA ASN A 45 -29.19 5.85 -5.55
C ASN A 45 -27.67 5.74 -5.27
N LEU A 46 -27.28 4.94 -4.28
CA LEU A 46 -25.87 4.68 -3.98
C LEU A 46 -25.13 4.03 -5.15
N ARG A 47 -25.79 3.11 -5.88
CA ARG A 47 -25.21 2.46 -7.05
C ARG A 47 -24.99 3.47 -8.19
N GLU A 48 -25.94 4.36 -8.42
CA GLU A 48 -25.81 5.42 -9.42
C GLU A 48 -24.69 6.41 -9.05
N GLU A 49 -24.55 6.78 -7.78
CA GLU A 49 -23.43 7.61 -7.33
C GLU A 49 -22.08 6.91 -7.49
N PHE A 50 -21.99 5.62 -7.15
CA PHE A 50 -20.78 4.82 -7.36
C PHE A 50 -20.40 4.74 -8.84
N ASN A 51 -21.36 4.51 -9.73
CA ASN A 51 -21.13 4.50 -11.17
C ASN A 51 -20.64 5.85 -11.69
N LYS A 52 -21.23 6.97 -11.21
CA LYS A 52 -20.76 8.32 -11.53
C LYS A 52 -19.32 8.57 -11.07
N GLN A 53 -18.95 8.08 -9.88
CA GLN A 53 -17.57 8.20 -9.38
C GLN A 53 -16.59 7.33 -10.18
N LYS A 54 -16.99 6.13 -10.58
CA LYS A 54 -16.20 5.23 -11.42
C LYS A 54 -15.92 5.83 -12.81
N VAL A 55 -16.95 6.39 -13.46
CA VAL A 55 -16.76 7.08 -14.75
C VAL A 55 -15.80 8.27 -14.60
N LYS A 56 -15.89 9.04 -13.51
CA LYS A 56 -14.94 10.13 -13.21
C LYS A 56 -13.52 9.63 -12.99
N SER A 57 -13.32 8.49 -12.30
CA SER A 57 -11.97 7.94 -12.12
C SER A 57 -11.37 7.46 -13.44
N ASP A 58 -12.19 6.87 -14.32
CA ASP A 58 -11.76 6.35 -15.61
C ASP A 58 -11.39 7.49 -16.58
N LEU A 59 -12.15 8.61 -16.56
CA LEU A 59 -11.83 9.84 -17.30
C LEU A 59 -10.51 10.48 -16.84
N ILE A 60 -10.25 10.52 -15.53
CA ILE A 60 -8.99 11.04 -14.97
C ILE A 60 -7.79 10.15 -15.35
N GLN A 61 -7.99 8.84 -15.48
CA GLN A 61 -6.95 7.92 -15.94
C GLN A 61 -6.64 8.10 -17.44
N SER A 62 -7.65 8.36 -18.28
CA SER A 62 -7.42 8.66 -19.71
C SER A 62 -6.73 10.01 -19.94
N GLU A 63 -7.06 11.05 -19.16
CA GLU A 63 -6.38 12.35 -19.24
C GLU A 63 -4.92 12.28 -18.77
N LYS A 64 -4.61 11.42 -17.79
CA LYS A 64 -3.22 11.15 -17.37
C LYS A 64 -2.38 10.45 -18.43
N SER A 65 -2.99 9.62 -19.29
CA SER A 65 -2.26 8.94 -20.38
C SER A 65 -1.95 9.85 -21.58
N GLU A 66 -2.64 10.99 -21.74
CA GLU A 66 -2.35 11.95 -22.81
C GLU A 66 -1.31 13.03 -22.41
N ILE A 67 -1.02 13.20 -21.12
CA ILE A 67 -0.10 14.23 -20.61
C ILE A 67 1.34 13.69 -20.39
N ILE A 68 1.56 12.37 -20.49
CA ILE A 68 2.90 11.77 -20.45
C ILE A 68 3.39 11.57 -21.88
N VAL A 69 4.13 12.55 -22.41
CA VAL A 69 4.98 12.34 -23.58
C VAL A 69 6.00 11.25 -23.22
N PRO A 70 6.07 10.11 -23.95
CA PRO A 70 7.03 9.06 -23.61
C PRO A 70 8.45 9.59 -23.78
N GLU A 71 9.24 9.50 -22.71
CA GLU A 71 10.66 9.83 -22.59
C GLU A 71 11.59 9.00 -23.53
N ALA A 72 11.03 8.30 -24.51
CA ALA A 72 11.72 7.45 -25.47
C ALA A 72 12.02 8.12 -26.83
N GLU A 73 11.59 9.36 -27.07
CA GLU A 73 11.84 10.06 -28.35
C GLU A 73 12.92 11.16 -28.33
N ILE A 74 13.48 11.47 -27.15
CA ILE A 74 14.49 12.54 -27.00
C ILE A 74 15.94 12.05 -27.29
N ILE A 75 16.19 10.73 -27.28
CA ILE A 75 17.56 10.18 -27.46
C ILE A 75 17.97 10.03 -28.94
N LYS A 76 17.08 10.27 -29.92
CA LYS A 76 17.41 10.12 -31.35
C LYS A 76 17.95 11.37 -32.07
N LYS A 77 18.19 12.49 -31.37
CA LYS A 77 18.67 13.74 -32.01
C LYS A 77 20.11 14.16 -31.69
N HIS A 78 20.84 13.42 -30.86
CA HIS A 78 22.25 13.71 -30.54
C HIS A 78 23.14 12.47 -30.63
N ALA A 79 23.37 11.99 -31.86
CA ALA A 79 24.48 11.07 -32.16
C ALA A 79 24.95 11.31 -33.60
N VAL A 80 25.77 12.34 -33.79
CA VAL A 80 26.62 12.49 -34.97
C VAL A 80 28.03 12.79 -34.46
N GLN A 81 28.87 11.76 -34.44
CA GLN A 81 30.26 11.74 -34.93
C GLN A 81 30.95 10.48 -34.38
N GLU A 82 30.96 9.40 -35.19
CA GLU A 82 32.00 8.37 -35.08
C GLU A 82 33.21 8.77 -35.93
N PRO A 83 34.46 8.55 -35.46
CA PRO A 83 35.65 8.71 -36.28
C PRO A 83 35.90 7.46 -37.15
N LYS A 84 36.36 7.70 -38.38
CA LYS A 84 36.74 6.68 -39.38
C LYS A 84 37.89 5.77 -38.90
N PRO A 85 37.89 4.47 -39.27
CA PRO A 85 39.12 3.70 -39.33
C PRO A 85 39.58 3.44 -40.79
N LEU A 86 40.90 3.35 -40.90
CA LEU A 86 41.70 3.12 -42.11
C LEU A 86 41.65 1.66 -42.59
N GLN A 87 42.07 1.48 -43.84
CA GLN A 87 41.90 0.34 -44.74
C GLN A 87 42.87 -0.84 -44.52
N ASN A 88 42.44 -2.00 -45.10
CA ASN A 88 43.22 -3.17 -45.57
C ASN A 88 43.73 -4.12 -44.46
N THR A 89 43.64 -5.46 -44.56
CA THR A 89 43.94 -6.37 -45.68
C THR A 89 43.19 -7.72 -45.59
N THR A 90 42.69 -8.18 -46.75
CA THR A 90 42.76 -9.54 -47.36
C THR A 90 42.58 -10.82 -46.51
N CYS A 91 41.61 -11.65 -46.90
CA CYS A 91 41.61 -13.11 -46.68
C CYS A 91 41.27 -13.86 -48.00
N ILE A 92 41.98 -14.96 -48.24
CA ILE A 92 41.71 -16.03 -49.23
C ILE A 92 41.39 -17.33 -48.42
N PRO A 93 40.60 -18.28 -48.97
CA PRO A 93 39.64 -19.08 -48.23
C PRO A 93 40.03 -20.56 -48.05
N SER A 94 39.23 -21.33 -47.29
CA SER A 94 39.10 -22.79 -47.46
C SER A 94 37.75 -23.30 -46.93
N ASN A 95 37.17 -24.23 -47.68
CA ASN A 95 35.79 -24.68 -47.70
C ASN A 95 35.47 -25.82 -46.71
N SER A 96 34.19 -25.94 -46.35
CA SER A 96 33.33 -27.15 -46.38
C SER A 96 31.99 -26.78 -45.74
N GLU A 97 30.96 -26.42 -46.53
CA GLU A 97 29.88 -27.30 -47.02
C GLU A 97 29.19 -28.11 -45.90
N THR A 98 27.86 -28.26 -45.78
CA THR A 98 26.59 -27.83 -46.40
C THR A 98 25.52 -28.39 -45.43
N SER A 99 24.34 -27.82 -45.18
CA SER A 99 23.10 -27.92 -45.99
C SER A 99 21.95 -27.63 -45.00
N SER A 100 21.19 -26.52 -45.08
CA SER A 100 19.93 -26.31 -45.84
C SER A 100 18.79 -27.25 -45.40
N TYR A 101 17.55 -26.81 -45.12
CA TYR A 101 16.59 -26.03 -45.93
C TYR A 101 15.62 -25.26 -45.01
N GLN A 102 15.44 -23.94 -45.14
CA GLN A 102 14.53 -23.20 -46.03
C GLN A 102 13.02 -23.26 -45.70
N ASN A 103 12.53 -22.08 -45.28
CA ASN A 103 11.15 -21.60 -45.33
C ASN A 103 10.62 -21.53 -46.77
N HIS A 104 9.31 -21.71 -46.95
CA HIS A 104 8.52 -20.81 -47.79
C HIS A 104 7.02 -20.79 -47.41
N ASN A 105 6.49 -19.56 -47.47
CA ASN A 105 5.11 -19.12 -47.27
C ASN A 105 4.15 -19.68 -48.35
N ASN A 106 2.82 -19.71 -48.10
CA ASN A 106 1.87 -18.66 -48.53
C ASN A 106 0.38 -19.14 -48.58
N SER A 107 -0.52 -18.24 -48.17
CA SER A 107 -1.85 -17.90 -48.75
C SER A 107 -3.04 -18.90 -48.83
N GLN A 108 -4.13 -18.48 -48.17
CA GLN A 108 -5.54 -18.40 -48.61
C GLN A 108 -6.41 -19.66 -48.88
N ASN A 109 -7.63 -19.57 -48.30
CA ASN A 109 -8.96 -19.67 -48.94
C ASN A 109 -9.93 -20.84 -48.54
N THR A 110 -11.00 -20.44 -47.82
CA THR A 110 -12.44 -20.67 -48.06
C THR A 110 -13.09 -22.06 -48.24
N ARG A 111 -14.10 -22.27 -47.36
CA ARG A 111 -15.51 -22.68 -47.58
C ARG A 111 -15.92 -24.15 -47.81
N GLY A 112 -16.78 -24.61 -46.88
CA GLY A 112 -17.96 -25.47 -47.09
C GLY A 112 -17.68 -26.98 -47.21
N ILE A 113 -18.41 -27.93 -46.60
CA ILE A 113 -19.87 -28.12 -46.58
C ILE A 113 -20.25 -29.22 -45.53
N GLN A 114 -21.26 -28.89 -44.71
CA GLN A 114 -22.44 -29.67 -44.25
C GLN A 114 -22.34 -31.02 -43.49
N SER A 115 -22.72 -30.95 -42.19
CA SER A 115 -23.72 -31.73 -41.43
C SER A 115 -24.32 -33.04 -41.97
N HIS A 116 -24.32 -34.11 -41.14
CA HIS A 116 -25.51 -34.72 -40.48
C HIS A 116 -25.17 -35.96 -39.58
N PRO A 117 -26.07 -36.53 -38.74
CA PRO A 117 -25.93 -36.48 -37.28
C PRO A 117 -25.94 -37.83 -36.52
N SER A 118 -25.58 -37.71 -35.23
CA SER A 118 -26.05 -38.49 -34.06
C SER A 118 -26.07 -40.02 -34.12
N TYR A 119 -25.24 -40.65 -33.29
CA TYR A 119 -25.67 -41.50 -32.15
C TYR A 119 -24.40 -42.14 -31.56
N TYR A 120 -24.08 -41.87 -30.30
CA TYR A 120 -23.62 -42.85 -29.30
C TYR A 120 -23.31 -42.07 -28.01
N ALA A 121 -24.17 -42.30 -27.02
CA ALA A 121 -23.92 -41.97 -25.64
C ALA A 121 -22.67 -42.74 -25.17
N GLY A 122 -21.60 -42.01 -24.86
CA GLY A 122 -20.39 -42.54 -24.26
C GLY A 122 -20.03 -41.70 -23.05
N VAL A 123 -20.34 -42.20 -21.86
CA VAL A 123 -19.87 -41.67 -20.58
C VAL A 123 -18.35 -41.71 -20.58
N THR A 124 -17.70 -40.57 -20.83
CA THR A 124 -16.26 -40.45 -20.56
C THR A 124 -16.11 -40.14 -19.07
N GLN A 125 -15.85 -41.18 -18.28
CA GLN A 125 -15.31 -41.00 -16.94
C GLN A 125 -13.98 -40.25 -17.08
N LYS A 126 -14.01 -38.92 -16.94
CA LYS A 126 -12.81 -38.10 -16.77
C LYS A 126 -12.04 -38.71 -15.61
N HIS A 127 -10.93 -39.38 -15.91
CA HIS A 127 -9.96 -39.76 -14.90
C HIS A 127 -9.54 -38.48 -14.20
N LYS A 128 -9.99 -38.29 -12.96
CA LYS A 128 -9.64 -37.13 -12.16
C LYS A 128 -8.17 -37.29 -11.79
N VAL A 129 -7.30 -36.71 -12.61
CA VAL A 129 -5.89 -36.61 -12.29
C VAL A 129 -5.80 -35.87 -10.96
N ASN A 130 -5.09 -36.44 -9.99
CA ASN A 130 -4.90 -35.84 -8.67
C ASN A 130 -3.41 -35.56 -8.49
N MET A 131 -2.93 -34.49 -9.12
CA MET A 131 -1.54 -34.06 -9.00
C MET A 131 -1.35 -33.18 -7.77
N LYS A 132 -0.37 -33.48 -6.94
CA LYS A 132 -0.07 -32.67 -5.75
C LYS A 132 0.96 -31.59 -6.05
N PRO A 133 0.87 -30.39 -5.46
CA PRO A 133 1.88 -29.37 -5.62
C PRO A 133 3.21 -29.80 -4.99
N GLN A 134 4.31 -29.33 -5.55
CA GLN A 134 5.61 -29.49 -4.92
C GLN A 134 5.67 -28.66 -3.63
N PRO A 135 6.37 -29.13 -2.59
CA PRO A 135 6.60 -28.32 -1.41
C PRO A 135 7.48 -27.10 -1.73
N TYR A 136 7.17 -25.96 -1.12
CA TYR A 136 7.93 -24.72 -1.29
C TYR A 136 8.50 -24.26 0.04
N ASP A 137 9.81 -24.12 0.14
CA ASP A 137 10.51 -23.72 1.36
C ASP A 137 10.97 -22.24 1.36
N GLY A 138 10.90 -21.57 0.21
CA GLY A 138 11.28 -20.19 0.01
C GLY A 138 12.61 -19.98 -0.72
N THR A 139 13.27 -21.03 -1.22
CA THR A 139 14.56 -20.89 -1.93
C THR A 139 14.40 -20.64 -3.43
N ASP A 140 13.37 -21.24 -4.04
CA ASP A 140 13.10 -21.13 -5.47
C ASP A 140 12.34 -19.85 -5.79
N ASP A 141 12.37 -19.45 -7.06
CA ASP A 141 11.60 -18.29 -7.53
C ASP A 141 10.10 -18.48 -7.31
N ILE A 142 9.48 -17.49 -6.67
CA ILE A 142 8.08 -17.58 -6.24
C ILE A 142 7.11 -17.47 -7.42
N GLU A 143 7.45 -16.72 -8.47
CA GLU A 143 6.58 -16.52 -9.63
C GLU A 143 6.51 -17.79 -10.49
N GLU A 144 7.65 -18.46 -10.66
CA GLU A 144 7.73 -19.76 -11.34
C GLU A 144 6.95 -20.84 -10.58
N TYR A 145 7.10 -20.90 -9.26
CA TYR A 145 6.34 -21.82 -8.41
C TYR A 145 4.83 -21.60 -8.51
N LEU A 146 4.38 -20.34 -8.46
CA LEU A 146 2.96 -20.00 -8.58
C LEU A 146 2.39 -20.33 -9.96
N SER A 147 3.17 -20.15 -11.02
CA SER A 147 2.78 -20.52 -12.38
C SER A 147 2.54 -22.03 -12.49
N GLN A 148 3.43 -22.85 -11.93
CA GLN A 148 3.25 -24.29 -11.86
C GLN A 148 2.04 -24.69 -11.01
N PHE A 149 1.87 -24.06 -9.85
CA PHE A 149 0.73 -24.29 -8.95
C PHE A 149 -0.61 -24.00 -9.65
N GLN A 150 -0.68 -22.94 -10.44
CA GLN A 150 -1.88 -22.56 -11.19
C GLN A 150 -2.25 -23.60 -12.25
N ILE A 151 -1.27 -24.09 -13.01
CA ILE A 151 -1.49 -25.17 -13.98
C ILE A 151 -2.04 -26.42 -13.27
N LEU A 152 -1.50 -26.77 -12.11
CA LEU A 152 -1.99 -27.90 -11.30
C LEU A 152 -3.41 -27.68 -10.79
N ALA A 153 -3.74 -26.46 -10.35
CA ALA A 153 -5.09 -26.09 -9.91
C ALA A 153 -6.10 -26.22 -11.05
N GLU A 154 -5.75 -25.81 -12.27
CA GLU A 154 -6.60 -25.92 -13.46
C GLU A 154 -6.82 -27.38 -13.85
N VAL A 155 -5.77 -28.20 -13.87
CA VAL A 155 -5.86 -29.63 -14.20
C VAL A 155 -6.70 -30.40 -13.17
N ASN A 156 -6.55 -30.08 -11.88
CA ASN A 156 -7.30 -30.73 -10.81
C ASN A 156 -8.71 -30.15 -10.59
N GLY A 157 -9.03 -29.02 -11.25
CA GLY A 157 -10.28 -28.28 -11.06
C GLY A 157 -10.47 -27.79 -9.64
N TRP A 158 -9.43 -27.25 -9.01
CA TRP A 158 -9.51 -26.69 -7.65
C TRP A 158 -10.27 -25.37 -7.64
N ASP A 159 -11.16 -25.22 -6.67
CA ASP A 159 -11.76 -23.92 -6.35
C ASP A 159 -10.79 -23.09 -5.49
N TYR A 160 -11.07 -21.80 -5.34
CA TYR A 160 -10.21 -20.88 -4.59
C TYR A 160 -9.93 -21.35 -3.15
N ASN A 161 -10.92 -21.96 -2.50
CA ASN A 161 -10.75 -22.50 -1.14
C ASN A 161 -9.76 -23.67 -1.14
N THR A 162 -9.92 -24.64 -2.04
CA THR A 162 -8.99 -25.78 -2.15
C THR A 162 -7.60 -25.31 -2.56
N MET A 163 -7.49 -24.36 -3.48
CA MET A 163 -6.21 -23.74 -3.84
C MET A 163 -5.51 -23.15 -2.60
N SER A 164 -6.23 -22.40 -1.76
CA SER A 164 -5.66 -21.81 -0.55
C SER A 164 -5.16 -22.86 0.44
N LEU A 165 -5.89 -23.97 0.61
CA LEU A 165 -5.51 -25.07 1.51
C LEU A 165 -4.35 -25.88 0.94
N CYS A 166 -4.35 -26.15 -0.36
CA CYS A 166 -3.27 -26.84 -1.05
C CYS A 166 -1.99 -26.02 -1.04
N LEU A 167 -2.08 -24.70 -1.24
CA LEU A 167 -0.95 -23.78 -1.14
C LEU A 167 -0.42 -23.72 0.29
N ALA A 168 -1.30 -23.53 1.28
CA ALA A 168 -0.88 -23.54 2.69
C ALA A 168 -0.24 -24.87 3.11
N SER A 169 -0.73 -26.01 2.61
CA SER A 169 -0.14 -27.31 2.91
C SER A 169 1.15 -27.62 2.14
N SER A 170 1.43 -26.93 1.03
CA SER A 170 2.68 -27.07 0.29
C SER A 170 3.83 -26.23 0.87
N LEU A 171 3.55 -25.21 1.70
CA LEU A 171 4.60 -24.42 2.35
C LEU A 171 5.39 -25.22 3.40
N LYS A 172 6.72 -25.15 3.32
CA LYS A 172 7.69 -25.77 4.22
C LYS A 172 8.76 -24.75 4.64
N GLY A 173 9.69 -25.16 5.50
CA GLY A 173 10.85 -24.34 5.86
C GLY A 173 10.48 -22.94 6.34
N GLY A 174 11.21 -21.93 5.82
CA GLY A 174 10.98 -20.52 6.12
C GLY A 174 9.63 -20.02 5.60
N ALA A 175 9.17 -20.50 4.44
CA ALA A 175 7.87 -20.12 3.87
C ALA A 175 6.68 -20.53 4.76
N ARG A 176 6.81 -21.60 5.56
CA ARG A 176 5.78 -22.00 6.53
C ARG A 176 5.62 -21.01 7.68
N ALA A 177 6.64 -20.22 8.01
CA ALA A 177 6.54 -19.19 9.05
C ALA A 177 5.50 -18.12 8.69
N ILE A 178 5.31 -17.84 7.39
CA ILE A 178 4.30 -16.91 6.87
C ILE A 178 2.89 -17.37 7.23
N LEU A 179 2.63 -18.68 7.28
CA LEU A 179 1.33 -19.21 7.71
C LEU A 179 1.09 -18.95 9.20
N ASN A 180 2.12 -19.00 10.03
CA ASN A 180 2.01 -18.62 11.42
C ASN A 180 1.75 -17.12 11.55
N GLU A 181 2.41 -16.26 10.77
CA GLU A 181 2.08 -14.83 10.77
C GLU A 181 0.61 -14.61 10.38
N LEU A 182 0.15 -15.22 9.28
CA LEU A 182 -1.24 -15.16 8.79
C LEU A 182 -2.27 -15.77 9.76
N ASN A 183 -1.89 -16.78 10.54
CA ASN A 183 -2.75 -17.43 11.52
C ASN A 183 -2.69 -16.74 12.89
N GLU A 184 -1.56 -16.14 13.27
CA GLU A 184 -1.43 -15.22 14.40
C GLU A 184 -2.27 -13.96 14.19
N PHE A 185 -2.37 -13.47 12.94
CA PHE A 185 -3.35 -12.44 12.56
C PHE A 185 -4.80 -12.86 12.86
N LYS A 186 -5.13 -14.16 12.84
CA LYS A 186 -6.50 -14.67 13.05
C LYS A 186 -6.78 -15.22 14.44
N ARG A 187 -5.78 -15.75 15.17
CA ARG A 187 -6.01 -16.64 16.32
C ARG A 187 -5.63 -16.05 17.69
N PHE A 188 -4.89 -14.94 17.73
CA PHE A 188 -4.52 -14.24 18.97
C PHE A 188 -4.93 -12.76 18.95
N GLY A 189 -6.17 -12.50 19.35
CA GLY A 189 -6.59 -11.27 20.04
C GLY A 189 -6.34 -9.95 19.31
N SER A 190 -7.23 -9.58 18.37
CA SER A 190 -7.29 -8.20 17.85
C SER A 190 -7.31 -7.16 18.99
N VAL A 191 -7.97 -7.45 20.12
CA VAL A 191 -8.06 -6.54 21.27
C VAL A 191 -6.71 -6.40 22.00
N HIS A 192 -6.10 -7.51 22.43
CA HIS A 192 -4.86 -7.46 23.22
C HIS A 192 -3.68 -6.92 22.40
N ARG A 193 -3.63 -7.23 21.10
CA ARG A 193 -2.63 -6.66 20.19
C ARG A 193 -2.88 -5.17 19.92
N SER A 194 -4.15 -4.75 19.81
CA SER A 194 -4.49 -3.32 19.71
C SER A 194 -4.07 -2.55 20.97
N GLU A 195 -4.25 -3.13 22.15
CA GLU A 195 -3.82 -2.54 23.43
C GLU A 195 -2.31 -2.32 23.47
N ILE A 196 -1.52 -3.31 23.05
CA ILE A 196 -0.05 -3.17 22.95
C ILE A 196 0.30 -2.04 21.99
N PHE A 197 -0.30 -1.99 20.80
CA PHE A 197 -0.02 -0.91 19.85
C PHE A 197 -0.47 0.46 20.36
N ARG A 198 -1.55 0.56 21.13
CA ARG A 198 -1.93 1.83 21.80
C ARG A 198 -0.89 2.27 22.81
N ALA A 199 -0.39 1.35 23.64
CA ALA A 199 0.66 1.67 24.62
C ALA A 199 1.97 2.08 23.94
N GLN A 200 2.35 1.38 22.86
CA GLN A 200 3.53 1.73 22.07
C GLN A 200 3.33 3.09 21.35
N LEU A 201 2.13 3.36 20.84
CA LEU A 201 1.80 4.61 20.16
C LEU A 201 1.95 5.79 21.14
N GLN A 202 1.39 5.70 22.35
CA GLN A 202 1.48 6.74 23.38
C GLN A 202 2.92 7.06 23.82
N THR A 203 3.77 6.04 23.88
CA THR A 203 5.18 6.17 24.29
C THR A 203 6.11 6.42 23.11
N ARG A 204 5.59 6.51 21.89
CA ARG A 204 6.39 6.71 20.69
C ARG A 204 6.96 8.13 20.67
N ALA A 205 8.28 8.21 20.76
CA ALA A 205 9.07 9.40 20.46
C ALA A 205 10.03 9.10 19.32
N ARG A 206 10.37 10.11 18.50
CA ARG A 206 11.41 10.03 17.48
C ARG A 206 12.72 9.52 18.12
N LYS A 207 13.54 8.78 17.39
CA LYS A 207 14.90 8.41 17.84
C LYS A 207 15.93 9.42 17.32
N ASP A 208 17.09 9.54 17.98
CA ASP A 208 18.12 10.53 17.62
C ASP A 208 18.57 10.44 16.15
N ASN A 209 18.66 9.23 15.61
CA ASN A 209 19.09 8.97 14.22
C ASN A 209 17.93 8.62 13.28
N GLU A 210 16.69 8.87 13.69
CA GLU A 210 15.51 8.57 12.89
C GLU A 210 15.10 9.76 12.00
N SER A 211 14.81 9.49 10.73
CA SER A 211 14.27 10.49 9.83
C SER A 211 12.81 10.79 10.17
N VAL A 212 12.39 12.04 9.95
CA VAL A 212 11.00 12.48 10.16
C VAL A 212 10.02 11.62 9.35
N SER A 213 10.40 11.23 8.14
CA SER A 213 9.58 10.36 7.28
C SER A 213 9.45 8.94 7.81
N ALA A 214 10.53 8.35 8.35
CA ALA A 214 10.46 7.03 8.97
C ALA A 214 9.52 7.05 10.19
N LEU A 215 9.61 8.09 11.03
CA LEU A 215 8.69 8.29 12.15
C LEU A 215 7.22 8.39 11.70
N SER A 216 6.95 9.21 10.68
CA SER A 216 5.60 9.40 10.11
C SER A 216 5.01 8.07 9.61
N GLN A 217 5.79 7.28 8.88
CA GLN A 217 5.38 5.97 8.38
C GLN A 217 5.11 4.98 9.51
N ASP A 218 5.98 4.93 10.50
CA ASP A 218 5.83 4.04 11.66
C ASP A 218 4.57 4.39 12.47
N ILE A 219 4.33 5.68 12.73
CA ILE A 219 3.13 6.15 13.44
C ILE A 219 1.85 5.82 12.66
N LYS A 220 1.83 5.99 11.33
CA LYS A 220 0.68 5.57 10.49
C LYS A 220 0.40 4.08 10.65
N LYS A 221 1.45 3.25 10.58
CA LYS A 221 1.34 1.79 10.71
C LYS A 221 0.84 1.40 12.11
N MET A 222 1.46 1.92 13.15
CA MET A 222 1.10 1.67 14.54
C MET A 222 -0.34 2.09 14.84
N THR A 223 -0.78 3.24 14.33
CA THR A 223 -2.15 3.74 14.53
C THR A 223 -3.19 2.81 13.89
N ARG A 224 -2.93 2.32 12.67
CA ARG A 224 -3.80 1.33 12.01
C ARG A 224 -3.86 0.01 12.79
N CYS A 225 -2.75 -0.42 13.38
CA CYS A 225 -2.71 -1.62 14.21
C CYS A 225 -3.36 -1.42 15.60
N ALA A 226 -3.34 -0.21 16.15
CA ALA A 226 -3.95 0.16 17.42
C ALA A 226 -5.48 0.29 17.35
N TYR A 227 -6.00 0.63 16.16
CA TYR A 227 -7.42 0.91 15.95
C TYR A 227 -7.94 0.28 14.64
N PRO A 228 -7.92 -1.06 14.49
CA PRO A 228 -8.30 -1.73 13.25
C PRO A 228 -9.78 -1.57 12.87
N GLY A 229 -10.65 -1.25 13.83
CA GLY A 229 -12.09 -0.99 13.61
C GLY A 229 -12.48 0.48 13.50
N ALA A 230 -11.53 1.41 13.62
CA ALA A 230 -11.84 2.83 13.56
C ALA A 230 -11.89 3.34 12.10
N PRO A 231 -12.75 4.31 11.78
CA PRO A 231 -12.76 4.95 10.46
C PRO A 231 -11.42 5.64 10.16
N SER A 232 -11.03 5.67 8.88
CA SER A 232 -9.76 6.29 8.45
C SER A 232 -9.64 7.75 8.91
N SER A 233 -10.74 8.50 8.90
CA SER A 233 -10.76 9.90 9.36
C SER A 233 -10.34 10.05 10.82
N VAL A 234 -10.75 9.14 11.69
CA VAL A 234 -10.37 9.15 13.10
C VAL A 234 -8.91 8.71 13.26
N THR A 235 -8.50 7.65 12.57
CA THR A 235 -7.11 7.19 12.64
C THR A 235 -6.12 8.22 12.09
N ASP A 236 -6.52 9.00 11.08
CA ASP A 236 -5.67 10.04 10.50
C ASP A 236 -5.45 11.21 11.47
N ILE A 237 -6.48 11.58 12.25
CA ILE A 237 -6.38 12.59 13.31
C ILE A 237 -5.47 12.07 14.44
N LEU A 238 -5.71 10.85 14.92
CA LEU A 238 -4.90 10.25 15.98
C LEU A 238 -3.43 10.10 15.57
N ALA A 239 -3.17 9.68 14.34
CA ALA A 239 -1.82 9.56 13.81
C ALA A 239 -1.14 10.93 13.71
N LEU A 240 -1.87 11.96 13.26
CA LEU A 240 -1.35 13.32 13.19
C LEU A 240 -0.96 13.87 14.57
N ASP A 241 -1.86 13.77 15.55
CA ASP A 241 -1.62 14.26 16.91
C ASP A 241 -0.42 13.54 17.53
N GLN A 242 -0.38 12.22 17.43
CA GLN A 242 0.74 11.43 17.95
C GLN A 242 2.06 11.77 17.23
N PHE A 243 2.02 11.99 15.91
CA PHE A 243 3.20 12.39 15.16
C PHE A 243 3.77 13.71 15.66
N ILE A 244 2.92 14.71 15.92
CA ILE A 244 3.36 15.98 16.49
C ILE A 244 3.95 15.75 17.88
N ASP A 245 3.29 14.96 18.74
CA ASP A 245 3.80 14.71 20.09
C ASP A 245 5.11 13.93 20.14
N ALA A 246 5.36 13.07 19.16
CA ALA A 246 6.57 12.27 19.04
C ALA A 246 7.82 13.07 18.63
N LEU A 247 7.68 14.34 18.22
CA LEU A 247 8.83 15.19 17.86
C LEU A 247 9.57 15.69 19.12
N HIS A 248 10.90 15.65 19.10
CA HIS A 248 11.73 16.04 20.25
C HIS A 248 11.62 17.53 20.61
N ASP A 249 11.61 18.40 19.60
CA ASP A 249 11.74 19.84 19.83
C ASP A 249 10.38 20.47 20.18
N PRO A 250 10.22 21.03 21.40
CA PRO A 250 8.98 21.71 21.78
C PRO A 250 8.63 22.91 20.89
N GLU A 251 9.62 23.65 20.37
CA GLU A 251 9.35 24.77 19.46
C GLU A 251 8.81 24.28 18.12
N MET A 252 9.43 23.25 17.53
CA MET A 252 8.92 22.60 16.33
C MET A 252 7.47 22.15 16.52
N ARG A 253 7.15 21.48 17.63
CA ARG A 253 5.78 21.03 17.93
C ARG A 253 4.80 22.19 17.99
N LEU A 254 5.17 23.28 18.67
CA LEU A 254 4.34 24.48 18.78
C LEU A 254 4.06 25.08 17.39
N ARG A 255 5.09 25.33 16.58
CA ARG A 255 4.93 25.93 15.25
C ARG A 255 4.12 25.06 14.31
N ILE A 256 4.28 23.74 14.37
CA ILE A 256 3.46 22.82 13.59
C ILE A 256 1.99 22.90 14.05
N ARG A 257 1.70 22.94 15.35
CA ARG A 257 0.32 23.10 15.85
C ARG A 257 -0.33 24.41 15.41
N GLU A 258 0.42 25.51 15.44
CA GLU A 258 -0.05 26.83 14.99
C GLU A 258 -0.44 26.83 13.51
N SER A 259 0.27 26.06 12.69
CA SER A 259 -0.03 25.93 11.25
C SER A 259 -1.30 25.12 10.95
N ARG A 260 -1.86 24.40 11.95
CA ARG A 260 -3.09 23.60 11.86
C ARG A 260 -3.13 22.63 10.67
N PRO A 261 -2.13 21.72 10.55
CA PRO A 261 -2.12 20.72 9.50
C PRO A 261 -3.37 19.84 9.61
N LYS A 262 -3.95 19.46 8.47
CA LYS A 262 -5.11 18.56 8.42
C LYS A 262 -4.71 17.10 8.23
N LYS A 263 -3.50 16.87 7.74
CA LYS A 263 -2.96 15.55 7.44
C LYS A 263 -1.55 15.44 7.97
N ILE A 264 -1.18 14.24 8.41
CA ILE A 264 0.18 13.89 8.84
C ILE A 264 1.25 14.21 7.78
N ASN A 265 0.94 14.09 6.49
CA ASN A 265 1.89 14.45 5.42
C ASN A 265 2.21 15.95 5.40
N GLU A 266 1.24 16.81 5.74
CA GLU A 266 1.46 18.25 5.82
C GLU A 266 2.36 18.57 7.03
N ALA A 267 2.08 17.94 8.18
CA ALA A 267 2.92 18.05 9.37
C ALA A 267 4.34 17.53 9.14
N GLU A 268 4.49 16.44 8.39
CA GLU A 268 5.78 15.86 8.00
C GLU A 268 6.60 16.85 7.17
N ILE A 269 6.01 17.48 6.15
CA ILE A 269 6.69 18.50 5.34
C ILE A 269 7.14 19.68 6.20
N LEU A 270 6.30 20.13 7.14
CA LEU A 270 6.63 21.23 8.04
C LEU A 270 7.77 20.87 8.99
N ALA A 271 7.75 19.66 9.57
CA ALA A 271 8.82 19.15 10.43
C ALA A 271 10.14 19.02 9.66
N ILE A 272 10.12 18.51 8.43
CA ILE A 272 11.31 18.44 7.56
C ILE A 272 11.85 19.85 7.29
N ARG A 273 10.99 20.81 6.90
CA ARG A 273 11.41 22.20 6.68
C ARG A 273 12.07 22.79 7.92
N PHE A 274 11.49 22.57 9.08
CA PHE A 274 12.04 23.04 10.34
C PHE A 274 13.42 22.43 10.62
N ASP A 275 13.58 21.11 10.45
CA ASP A 275 14.88 20.44 10.58
C ASP A 275 15.91 21.05 9.62
N THR A 276 15.53 21.32 8.36
CA THR A 276 16.44 21.93 7.38
C THR A 276 16.86 23.34 7.76
N PHE A 277 15.95 24.17 8.28
CA PHE A 277 16.27 25.53 8.73
C PHE A 277 17.17 25.50 9.97
N ASN A 278 16.87 24.65 10.95
CA ASN A 278 17.72 24.49 12.13
C ASN A 278 19.12 23.96 11.79
N GLN A 279 19.24 23.14 10.74
CA GLN A 279 20.52 22.68 10.25
C GLN A 279 21.30 23.82 9.57
N ALA A 280 20.63 24.60 8.73
CA ALA A 280 21.23 25.76 8.07
C ALA A 280 21.72 26.81 9.10
N ASP A 281 20.91 27.13 10.10
CA ASP A 281 21.27 28.05 11.18
C ASP A 281 22.49 27.52 11.95
N ARG A 282 22.50 26.24 12.32
CA ARG A 282 23.67 25.62 12.99
C ARG A 282 24.95 25.74 12.18
N ILE A 283 24.90 25.52 10.87
CA ILE A 283 26.05 25.67 9.97
C ILE A 283 26.50 27.14 9.93
N MET A 284 25.56 28.07 9.83
CA MET A 284 25.87 29.51 9.83
C MET A 284 26.54 29.95 11.13
N TYR A 285 25.98 29.57 12.29
CA TYR A 285 26.57 29.87 13.59
C TYR A 285 27.97 29.27 13.74
N HIS A 286 28.17 28.01 13.32
CA HIS A 286 29.48 27.36 13.38
C HIS A 286 30.52 28.03 12.47
N SER A 287 30.10 28.50 11.28
CA SER A 287 30.94 29.28 10.38
C SER A 287 31.36 30.62 11.01
N LEU A 288 30.42 31.32 11.66
CA LEU A 288 30.69 32.57 12.37
C LEU A 288 31.63 32.37 13.56
N THR A 289 31.43 31.32 14.38
CA THR A 289 32.31 31.04 15.52
C THR A 289 33.72 30.69 15.06
N ASN A 290 33.87 29.95 13.97
CA ASN A 290 35.18 29.62 13.41
C ASN A 290 35.87 30.86 12.80
N ALA A 291 35.10 31.75 12.16
CA ALA A 291 35.63 33.01 11.67
C ALA A 291 36.15 33.89 12.83
N VAL A 292 35.41 33.98 13.94
CA VAL A 292 35.83 34.75 15.12
C VAL A 292 37.02 34.10 15.85
N ALA A 293 37.05 32.77 15.98
CA ALA A 293 38.19 32.06 16.57
C ALA A 293 39.46 32.12 15.70
N GLY A 294 39.30 32.24 14.37
CA GLY A 294 40.38 32.45 13.41
C GLY A 294 40.89 33.89 13.34
N MET A 295 40.19 34.86 13.93
CA MET A 295 40.68 36.24 14.09
C MET A 295 41.73 36.26 15.21
N SER A 296 42.97 35.92 14.88
CA SER A 296 44.12 36.31 15.69
C SER A 296 44.10 37.83 15.85
N VAL A 297 43.70 38.30 17.03
CA VAL A 297 43.80 39.71 17.38
C VAL A 297 45.28 40.02 17.49
N GLU A 298 45.90 40.42 16.39
CA GLU A 298 47.26 40.92 16.40
C GLU A 298 47.26 42.19 17.28
N SER A 299 47.70 42.04 18.53
CA SER A 299 47.72 43.13 19.51
C SER A 299 48.51 44.29 18.91
N LYS A 300 47.79 45.37 18.56
CA LYS A 300 48.39 46.63 18.07
C LYS A 300 49.37 47.24 19.08
N TYR A 301 49.27 46.86 20.34
CA TYR A 301 50.12 47.32 21.41
C TYR A 301 51.37 46.44 21.52
N LYS A 302 52.54 47.10 21.46
CA LYS A 302 53.83 46.50 21.75
C LYS A 302 54.06 46.50 23.26
N CYS A 303 54.67 45.46 23.80
CA CYS A 303 55.03 45.39 25.21
C CYS A 303 56.03 46.50 25.55
N PHE A 304 55.71 47.37 26.54
CA PHE A 304 56.59 48.45 27.03
C PHE A 304 57.85 47.97 27.79
N ARG A 305 58.21 46.69 27.67
CA ARG A 305 59.42 46.11 28.27
C ARG A 305 60.30 45.44 27.22
N CYS A 306 59.76 44.53 26.40
CA CYS A 306 60.53 43.83 25.36
C CYS A 306 60.23 44.30 23.92
N GLY A 307 59.22 45.15 23.70
CA GLY A 307 58.86 45.65 22.37
C GLY A 307 58.09 44.67 21.48
N GLU A 308 57.91 43.42 21.90
CA GLU A 308 57.16 42.41 21.15
C GLU A 308 55.65 42.63 21.23
N LYS A 309 54.92 42.26 20.17
CA LYS A 309 53.46 42.30 20.13
C LYS A 309 52.86 41.07 20.84
N GLY A 310 51.59 41.16 21.21
CA GLY A 310 50.83 40.01 21.73
C GLY A 310 50.70 39.92 23.25
N HIS A 311 51.37 40.79 24.01
CA HIS A 311 51.24 40.85 25.48
C HIS A 311 51.56 42.25 26.05
N VAL A 312 51.14 42.51 27.28
CA VAL A 312 51.40 43.78 27.99
C VAL A 312 52.57 43.63 28.98
N ARG A 313 53.18 44.74 29.43
CA ARG A 313 54.33 44.74 30.36
C ARG A 313 54.14 43.85 31.59
N LYS A 314 52.92 43.77 32.10
CA LYS A 314 52.56 42.97 33.30
C LYS A 314 52.63 41.46 33.04
N THR A 315 52.42 40.99 31.83
CA THR A 315 52.43 39.57 31.43
C THR A 315 53.64 39.18 30.59
N CYS A 316 54.70 40.00 30.61
CA CYS A 316 55.89 39.76 29.80
C CYS A 316 56.67 38.52 30.28
N PRO A 317 56.99 37.57 29.37
CA PRO A 317 57.77 36.38 29.72
C PRO A 317 59.23 36.71 30.06
N ASN A 318 59.77 37.84 29.57
CA ASN A 318 61.07 38.39 29.97
C ASN A 318 60.98 39.20 31.28
N ARG A 319 60.39 38.59 32.32
CA ARG A 319 60.47 39.08 33.71
C ARG A 319 61.84 38.71 34.30
N LYS A 320 62.89 39.39 33.84
CA LYS A 320 64.07 39.61 34.68
C LYS A 320 63.94 40.95 35.39
#